data_AF-A0A2M6ZXY6-F1
#
_entry.id   AF-A0A2M6ZXY6-F1
#
_cell.length_a   1.000
_cell.length_b   1.000
_cell.length_c   1.000
_cell.angle_alpha   90.00
_cell.angle_beta   90.00
_cell.angle_gamma   90.00
#
_symmetry.space_group_name_H-M   'P 1'
#
loop_
_entity.id
_entity.type
_entity.pdbx_description
1 polymer ?
#
loop_
_entity_poly.entity_id
_entity_poly.type
_entity_poly.pdbx_seq_one_letter_code
_entity_poly.pdbx_strand_id
1 'polypeptide(L)'
;MAVRVNLEILLPKSNSRVKAVGLLNTGFEGETAEVLIPLKFAERLKLWPKLPQNVEVRNFETPAGLTRMYYLEDIAEASVEGNASVKCSLIISEAEHEVLLNDA
;
A
#
# COMPACT_ATOMS: atom_id res chain seq x y z
N MET A 1 6.47 -3.53 18.49
CA MET A 1 5.59 -2.36 18.72
C MET A 1 5.55 -1.60 17.41
N ALA A 2 4.37 -1.42 16.82
CA ALA A 2 4.26 -0.75 15.53
C ALA A 2 4.55 0.76 15.67
N VAL A 3 5.30 1.32 14.72
CA VAL A 3 5.65 2.75 14.66
C VAL A 3 4.71 3.44 13.68
N ARG A 4 4.09 4.55 14.11
CA ARG A 4 3.21 5.36 13.27
C ARG A 4 4.01 6.44 12.57
N VAL A 5 3.84 6.57 11.27
CA VAL A 5 4.47 7.61 10.45
C VAL A 5 3.44 8.27 9.53
N ASN A 6 3.62 9.55 9.25
CA ASN A 6 2.86 10.25 8.23
C ASN A 6 3.36 9.83 6.86
N LEU A 7 2.42 9.43 6.01
CA LEU A 7 2.68 8.98 4.65
C LEU A 7 1.95 9.87 3.65
N GLU A 8 2.62 10.23 2.57
CA GLU A 8 1.98 10.73 1.36
C GLU A 8 2.22 9.72 0.23
N ILE A 9 1.15 9.20 -0.36
CA ILE A 9 1.19 8.30 -1.51
C ILE A 9 0.73 9.07 -2.73
N LEU A 10 1.54 9.09 -3.77
CA LEU A 10 1.26 9.68 -5.07
C LEU A 10 1.19 8.58 -6.13
N LEU A 11 0.19 8.67 -7.01
CA LEU A 11 0.13 7.90 -8.26
C LEU A 11 0.57 8.79 -9.42
N PRO A 12 1.79 8.61 -9.97
CA PRO A 12 2.30 9.49 -11.02
C PRO A 12 1.43 9.49 -12.28
N LYS A 13 0.86 8.34 -12.67
CA LYS A 13 0.03 8.21 -13.88
C LYS A 13 -1.28 9.00 -13.84
N SER A 14 -1.89 9.13 -12.66
CA SER A 14 -3.19 9.79 -12.49
C SER A 14 -3.10 11.12 -11.76
N ASN A 15 -1.89 11.52 -11.33
CA ASN A 15 -1.63 12.67 -10.45
C ASN A 15 -2.53 12.69 -9.20
N SER A 16 -2.94 11.50 -8.74
CA SER A 16 -3.81 11.31 -7.57
C SER A 16 -2.92 11.12 -6.35
N ARG A 17 -3.25 11.81 -5.24
CA ARG A 17 -2.47 11.74 -4.01
C ARG A 17 -3.35 11.53 -2.80
N VAL A 18 -2.81 10.83 -1.80
CA VAL A 18 -3.49 10.61 -0.53
C VAL A 18 -2.51 10.73 0.63
N LYS A 19 -2.93 11.43 1.68
CA LYS A 19 -2.24 11.43 2.96
C LYS A 19 -2.86 10.39 3.88
N ALA A 20 -2.00 9.64 4.56
CA ALA A 20 -2.35 8.56 5.47
C ALA A 20 -1.39 8.54 6.67
N VAL A 21 -1.79 7.83 7.72
CA VAL A 21 -0.85 7.36 8.74
C VAL A 21 -0.55 5.91 8.41
N GLY A 22 0.73 5.61 8.19
CA GLY A 22 1.23 4.27 7.97
C GLY A 22 1.78 3.65 9.25
N LEU A 23 1.74 2.32 9.33
CA LEU A 23 2.39 1.53 10.36
C LEU A 23 3.63 0.85 9.79
N LEU A 24 4.72 0.94 10.54
CA LEU A 24 5.96 0.17 10.40
C LEU A 24 6.12 -0.77 11.60
N ASN A 25 7.02 -1.74 11.49
CA ASN A 25 7.28 -2.82 12.45
C ASN A 25 6.01 -3.61 12.81
N THR A 26 5.21 -3.93 11.79
CA THR A 26 4.03 -4.80 11.91
C THR A 26 4.32 -6.25 11.58
N GLY A 27 5.52 -6.56 11.07
CA GLY A 27 5.87 -7.89 10.56
C GLY A 27 5.32 -8.13 9.15
N PHE A 28 5.03 -7.05 8.42
CA PHE A 28 4.71 -7.13 7.01
C PHE A 28 6.03 -7.14 6.24
N GLU A 29 6.41 -8.31 5.75
CA GLU A 29 7.67 -8.53 5.04
C GLU A 29 7.42 -8.59 3.53
N GLY A 30 8.34 -8.02 2.76
CA GLY A 30 8.31 -8.00 1.30
C GLY A 30 9.70 -7.71 0.74
N GLU A 31 10.05 -8.27 -0.41
CA GLU A 31 11.39 -8.13 -1.00
C GLU A 31 11.64 -6.75 -1.64
N THR A 32 10.57 -5.99 -1.86
CA THR A 32 10.61 -4.66 -2.48
C THR A 32 9.86 -3.64 -1.65
N ALA A 33 10.04 -2.35 -1.95
CA ALA A 33 9.28 -1.29 -1.30
C ALA A 33 7.78 -1.46 -1.60
N GLU A 34 7.00 -1.83 -0.59
CA GLU A 34 5.60 -2.18 -0.72
C GLU A 34 4.76 -1.44 0.32
N VAL A 35 3.61 -0.94 -0.11
CA VAL A 35 2.64 -0.29 0.77
C VAL A 35 1.29 -0.98 0.64
N LEU A 36 0.84 -1.58 1.75
CA LEU A 36 -0.51 -2.11 1.84
C LEU A 36 -1.48 -0.98 2.21
N ILE A 37 -2.52 -0.83 1.40
CA ILE A 37 -3.60 0.13 1.61
C ILE A 37 -4.96 -0.57 1.75
N PRO A 38 -5.78 -0.13 2.73
CA PRO A 38 -7.19 -0.49 2.79
C PRO A 38 -7.99 0.01 1.58
N LEU A 39 -9.12 -0.64 1.27
CA LEU A 39 -10.07 -0.23 0.23
C LEU A 39 -10.41 1.27 0.26
N LYS A 40 -10.68 1.84 1.44
CA LYS A 40 -10.99 3.28 1.59
C LYS A 40 -9.90 4.21 1.06
N PHE A 41 -8.63 3.80 1.09
CA PHE A 41 -7.52 4.58 0.53
C PHE A 41 -7.38 4.32 -0.97
N ALA A 42 -7.64 3.10 -1.44
CA ALA A 42 -7.70 2.78 -2.86
C ALA A 42 -8.81 3.58 -3.58
N GLU A 43 -9.98 3.78 -2.95
CA GLU A 43 -11.07 4.63 -3.43
C GLU A 43 -10.63 6.09 -3.56
N ARG A 44 -9.95 6.64 -2.54
CA ARG A 44 -9.40 8.00 -2.57
C ARG A 44 -8.36 8.18 -3.67
N LEU A 45 -7.59 7.13 -3.94
CA LEU A 45 -6.62 7.08 -5.03
C LEU A 45 -7.24 6.81 -6.41
N LYS A 46 -8.56 6.55 -6.49
CA LYS A 46 -9.30 6.18 -7.71
C LYS A 46 -8.83 4.86 -8.33
N LEU A 47 -8.25 3.98 -7.53
CA LEU A 47 -7.89 2.60 -7.91
C LEU A 47 -9.07 1.63 -7.70
N TRP A 48 -10.06 2.02 -6.89
CA TRP A 48 -11.27 1.24 -6.62
C TRP A 48 -12.52 2.08 -6.96
N PRO A 49 -13.64 1.48 -7.43
CA PRO A 49 -13.90 0.05 -7.68
C PRO A 49 -13.37 -0.48 -9.01
N LYS A 50 -12.87 0.41 -9.88
CA LYS A 50 -12.31 0.01 -11.18
C LYS A 50 -10.80 -0.13 -11.08
N LEU A 51 -10.36 -1.35 -10.77
CA LEU A 51 -8.95 -1.70 -10.77
C LEU A 51 -8.32 -1.48 -12.15
N PRO A 52 -7.05 -1.04 -12.21
CA PRO A 52 -6.33 -0.91 -13.48
C PRO A 52 -6.03 -2.30 -14.09
N GLN A 53 -5.76 -2.32 -15.40
CA GLN A 53 -5.59 -3.58 -16.15
C GLN A 53 -4.38 -4.41 -15.73
N ASN A 54 -3.37 -3.79 -15.12
CA ASN A 54 -2.13 -4.44 -14.67
C ASN A 54 -2.19 -4.91 -13.21
N VAL A 55 -3.40 -5.13 -12.68
CA VAL A 55 -3.57 -5.67 -11.33
C VAL A 55 -3.31 -7.18 -11.32
N GLU A 56 -2.48 -7.63 -10.40
CA GLU A 56 -2.28 -9.05 -10.12
C GLU A 56 -3.03 -9.44 -8.86
N VAL A 57 -3.62 -10.63 -8.83
CA VAL A 57 -4.16 -11.19 -7.58
C VAL A 57 -3.11 -12.14 -7.02
N ARG A 58 -2.47 -11.75 -5.91
CA ARG A 58 -1.42 -12.54 -5.24
C ARG A 58 -1.93 -13.09 -3.91
N ASN A 59 -1.40 -14.24 -3.51
CA ASN A 59 -1.65 -14.80 -2.18
C ASN A 59 -0.62 -14.23 -1.21
N PHE A 60 -1.08 -13.70 -0.09
CA PHE A 60 -0.25 -13.21 1.01
C PHE A 60 -0.47 -14.09 2.23
N GLU A 61 0.61 -14.47 2.88
CA GLU A 61 0.57 -15.13 4.19
C GLU A 61 0.29 -14.07 5.26
N THR A 62 -0.77 -14.28 6.03
CA THR A 62 -1.13 -13.43 7.17
C THR A 62 -1.29 -14.29 8.41
N PRO A 63 -1.31 -13.70 9.62
CA PRO A 63 -1.60 -14.46 10.85
C PRO A 63 -2.95 -15.19 10.81
N ALA A 64 -3.90 -14.74 9.99
CA ALA A 64 -5.21 -15.38 9.78
C ALA A 64 -5.20 -16.48 8.69
N GLY A 65 -4.06 -16.70 8.04
CA GLY A 65 -3.89 -17.64 6.93
C GLY A 65 -3.60 -16.95 5.59
N LEU A 66 -3.67 -17.73 4.52
CA LEU A 66 -3.49 -17.24 3.15
C LEU A 66 -4.68 -16.39 2.72
N THR A 67 -4.41 -15.17 2.28
CA THR A 67 -5.45 -14.26 1.75
C THR A 67 -5.06 -13.74 0.37
N ARG A 68 -6.06 -13.51 -0.47
CA ARG A 68 -5.87 -12.94 -1.80
C ARG A 68 -6.00 -11.43 -1.72
N MET A 69 -4.98 -10.72 -2.19
CA MET A 69 -4.99 -9.26 -2.28
C MET A 69 -4.62 -8.82 -3.69
N TYR A 70 -4.94 -7.56 -4.01
CA TYR A 70 -4.63 -6.98 -5.31
C TYR A 70 -3.26 -6.31 -5.25
N TYR A 71 -2.32 -6.81 -6.05
CA TYR A 71 -0.97 -6.28 -6.17
C TYR A 71 -0.85 -5.41 -7.42
N LEU A 72 -0.28 -4.23 -7.25
CA LEU A 72 -0.07 -3.22 -8.28
C LEU A 72 1.40 -2.85 -8.28
N GLU A 73 2.14 -3.46 -9.20
CA GLU A 73 3.59 -3.33 -9.27
C GLU A 73 4.03 -1.91 -9.63
N ASP A 74 4.87 -1.31 -8.78
CA ASP A 74 5.65 -0.12 -9.13
C ASP A 74 4.82 1.10 -9.59
N ILE A 75 3.56 1.20 -9.14
CA ILE A 75 2.61 2.20 -9.63
C ILE A 75 2.64 3.52 -8.86
N ALA A 76 3.28 3.55 -7.68
CA ALA A 76 3.17 4.63 -6.72
C ALA A 76 4.53 5.16 -6.27
N GLU A 77 4.49 6.35 -5.72
CA GLU A 77 5.59 6.97 -4.97
C GLU A 77 5.11 7.27 -3.56
N ALA A 78 5.85 6.82 -2.55
CA ALA A 78 5.54 7.04 -1.14
C ALA A 78 6.61 7.93 -0.49
N SER A 79 6.18 8.98 0.21
CA SER A 79 7.02 9.83 1.05
C SER A 79 6.64 9.64 2.51
N VAL A 80 7.65 9.43 3.35
CA VAL A 80 7.51 9.25 4.81
C VAL A 80 7.98 10.53 5.50
N GLU A 81 7.14 11.13 6.34
CA GLU A 81 7.44 12.37 7.09
C GLU A 81 7.94 13.54 6.23
N GLY A 82 7.49 13.60 4.96
CA GLY A 82 7.90 14.66 4.02
C GLY A 82 9.32 14.54 3.48
N ASN A 83 9.96 13.38 3.66
CA ASN A 83 11.27 13.09 3.06
C ASN A 83 11.14 12.74 1.55
N ALA A 84 12.26 12.37 0.92
CA ALA A 84 12.28 11.94 -0.47
C ALA A 84 11.26 10.82 -0.72
N SER A 85 10.59 10.87 -1.88
CA SER A 85 9.68 9.81 -2.29
C SER A 85 10.45 8.60 -2.80
N VAL A 86 9.91 7.41 -2.53
CA VAL A 86 10.43 6.13 -3.01
C VAL A 86 9.37 5.47 -3.88
N LYS A 87 9.78 4.96 -5.04
CA LYS A 87 8.91 4.18 -5.91
C LYS A 87 8.54 2.87 -5.20
N CYS A 88 7.26 2.54 -5.18
CA CYS A 88 6.75 1.37 -4.47
C CYS A 88 5.58 0.72 -5.20
N SER A 89 5.38 -0.54 -4.89
CA SER A 89 4.19 -1.30 -5.26
C SER A 89 3.07 -1.06 -4.24
N LEU A 90 1.82 -1.09 -4.70
CA LEU A 90 0.66 -1.01 -3.83
C LEU A 90 -0.03 -2.36 -3.71
N ILE A 91 -0.43 -2.69 -2.49
CA ILE A 91 -1.26 -3.86 -2.19
C ILE A 91 -2.59 -3.37 -1.67
N ILE A 92 -3.70 -3.72 -2.31
CA ILE A 92 -5.04 -3.38 -1.84
C ILE A 92 -5.61 -4.57 -1.08
N SER A 93 -5.90 -4.35 0.20
CA SER A 93 -6.58 -5.32 1.05
C SER A 93 -8.01 -4.87 1.35
N GLU A 94 -8.94 -5.82 1.25
CA GLU A 94 -10.34 -5.62 1.65
C GLU A 94 -10.57 -5.77 3.15
N ALA A 95 -9.66 -6.47 3.85
CA ALA A 95 -9.79 -6.79 5.27
C ALA A 95 -9.02 -5.82 6.19
N GLU A 96 -7.97 -5.19 5.68
CA GLU A 96 -7.14 -4.28 6.49
C GLU A 96 -7.79 -2.92 6.68
N HIS A 97 -7.55 -2.30 7.85
CA HIS A 97 -8.10 -0.99 8.21
C HIS A 97 -7.05 0.12 8.31
N GLU A 98 -5.77 -0.26 8.45
CA GLU A 98 -4.61 0.61 8.56
C GLU A 98 -3.71 0.47 7.32
N VAL A 99 -2.94 1.52 7.02
CA VAL A 99 -1.92 1.45 5.96
C VAL A 99 -0.67 0.83 6.57
N LEU A 100 -0.11 -0.18 5.91
CA LEU A 100 1.11 -0.85 6.36
C LEU A 100 2.23 -0.57 5.37
N LEU A 101 3.43 -0.34 5.88
CA LEU A 101 4.66 -0.32 5.10
C LEU A 101 5.39 -1.63 5.33
N ASN A 102 6.04 -2.16 4.30
CA ASN A 102 6.89 -3.31 4.49
C ASN A 102 8.10 -2.95 5.37
N ASP A 103 8.53 -3.91 6.19
CA ASP A 103 9.57 -3.72 7.22
C ASP A 103 10.93 -4.30 6.83
N ALA A 104 11.02 -4.92 5.66
CA ALA A 104 12.19 -5.65 5.17
C ALA A 104 13.11 -4.80 4.28
#